data_AF-A0A6M3KDN3-F1
#
_entry.id   AF-A0A6M3KDN3-F1
#
_cell.length_a   1.000
_cell.length_b   1.000
_cell.length_c   1.000
_cell.angle_alpha   90.00
_cell.angle_beta   90.00
_cell.angle_gamma   90.00
#
_symmetry.space_group_name_H-M   'P 1'
#
loop_
_entity.id
_entity.type
_entity.pdbx_description
1 polymer ?
#
loop_
_entity_poly.entity_id
_entity_poly.type
_entity_poly.pdbx_seq_one_letter_code
_entity_poly.pdbx_strand_id
1 'polypeptide(L)'
;PEVVGNMMKQHATMSKLNSKFYADYPEFQKHKDAVVSVIEKLDAENPFINYEDLLVKAVPEIRKRITLVKSLDTVNTPVPNRDYSNTNIHGAI
;
A
#
# COMPACT_ATOMS: atom_id res chain seq x y z
N PRO A 1 18.44 -32.29 10.33
CA PRO A 1 16.96 -32.32 10.27
C PRO A 1 16.24 -31.18 11.03
N GLU A 2 16.94 -30.40 11.88
CA GLU A 2 16.28 -29.43 12.78
C GLU A 2 15.90 -28.09 12.12
N VAL A 3 16.62 -27.65 11.09
CA VAL A 3 16.38 -26.37 10.39
C VAL A 3 15.03 -26.33 9.66
N VAL A 4 14.61 -27.45 9.06
CA VAL A 4 13.34 -27.54 8.32
C VAL A 4 12.14 -27.47 9.29
N GLY A 5 12.26 -28.07 10.47
CA GLY A 5 11.22 -28.02 11.50
C GLY A 5 11.00 -26.61 12.07
N ASN A 6 12.07 -25.84 12.22
CA ASN A 6 11.98 -24.46 12.71
C ASN A 6 11.36 -23.53 11.66
N MET A 7 11.71 -23.72 10.40
CA MET A 7 11.17 -22.95 9.26
C MET A 7 9.67 -23.23 9.05
N MET A 8 9.23 -24.50 9.20
CA MET A 8 7.80 -24.84 9.13
C MET A 8 6.99 -24.26 10.29
N LYS A 9 7.54 -24.23 11.51
CA LYS A 9 6.89 -23.58 12.66
C LYS A 9 6.71 -22.09 12.41
N GLN A 10 7.73 -21.39 11.92
CA GLN A 10 7.64 -19.95 11.60
C GLN A 10 6.57 -19.67 10.53
N HIS A 11 6.53 -20.48 9.47
CA HIS A 11 5.50 -20.34 8.42
C HIS A 11 4.08 -20.55 8.94
N ALA A 12 3.87 -21.54 9.81
CA ALA A 12 2.55 -21.81 10.40
C ALA A 12 2.08 -20.64 11.28
N THR A 13 2.98 -20.07 12.08
CA THR A 13 2.67 -18.89 12.91
C THR A 13 2.32 -17.68 12.04
N MET A 14 3.07 -17.46 10.95
CA MET A 14 2.82 -16.37 10.00
C MET A 14 1.43 -16.48 9.34
N SER A 15 1.07 -17.69 8.90
CA SER A 15 -0.23 -17.94 8.26
C SER A 15 -1.39 -17.73 9.24
N LYS A 16 -1.21 -18.13 10.51
CA LYS A 16 -2.20 -17.92 11.57
C LYS A 16 -2.36 -16.44 11.90
N LEU A 17 -1.26 -15.70 11.98
CA LEU A 17 -1.27 -14.25 12.22
C LEU A 17 -1.94 -13.49 11.07
N ASN A 18 -1.63 -13.83 9.82
CA ASN A 18 -2.28 -13.23 8.66
C ASN A 18 -3.78 -13.52 8.63
N SER A 19 -4.17 -14.78 8.86
CA SER A 19 -5.58 -15.16 8.90
C SER A 19 -6.34 -14.40 9.99
N LYS A 20 -5.73 -14.26 11.17
CA LYS A 20 -6.28 -13.49 12.29
C LYS A 20 -6.38 -12.00 11.93
N PHE A 21 -5.31 -11.41 11.38
CA PHE A 21 -5.29 -10.01 10.97
C PHE A 21 -6.42 -9.65 10.00
N TYR A 22 -6.66 -10.48 8.98
CA TYR A 22 -7.76 -10.25 8.03
C TYR A 22 -9.15 -10.60 8.59
N ALA A 23 -9.23 -11.39 9.65
CA ALA A 23 -10.48 -11.64 10.38
C ALA A 23 -10.83 -10.45 11.30
N ASP A 24 -9.84 -9.87 11.98
CA ASP A 24 -9.98 -8.67 12.82
C ASP A 24 -10.24 -7.41 11.98
N TYR A 25 -9.65 -7.31 10.78
CA TYR A 25 -9.78 -6.16 9.87
C TYR A 25 -10.25 -6.57 8.46
N PRO A 26 -11.53 -6.98 8.30
CA PRO A 26 -12.06 -7.43 7.02
C PRO A 26 -12.05 -6.34 5.94
N GLU A 27 -12.06 -5.06 6.33
CA GLU A 27 -11.92 -3.89 5.44
C GLU A 27 -10.62 -3.92 4.61
N PHE A 28 -9.55 -4.51 5.13
CA PHE A 28 -8.25 -4.56 4.45
C PHE A 28 -8.19 -5.67 3.39
N GLN A 29 -9.11 -6.64 3.40
CA GLN A 29 -9.12 -7.72 2.41
C GLN A 29 -9.33 -7.22 0.97
N LYS A 30 -10.04 -6.09 0.80
CA LYS A 30 -10.24 -5.45 -0.50
C LYS A 30 -9.05 -4.59 -0.95
N HIS A 31 -8.13 -4.29 -0.04
CA HIS A 31 -7.01 -3.39 -0.26
C HIS A 31 -5.67 -4.05 0.07
N LYS A 32 -5.49 -5.30 -0.39
CA LYS A 32 -4.26 -6.08 -0.14
C LYS A 32 -3.01 -5.36 -0.63
N ASP A 33 -3.07 -4.67 -1.75
CA ASP A 33 -1.96 -3.88 -2.28
C ASP A 33 -1.51 -2.78 -1.31
N ALA A 34 -2.47 -2.11 -0.65
CA ALA A 34 -2.16 -1.10 0.36
C ALA A 34 -1.53 -1.72 1.62
N VAL A 35 -1.99 -2.92 2.01
CA VAL A 35 -1.42 -3.68 3.14
C VAL A 35 0.04 -4.04 2.84
N VAL A 36 0.31 -4.65 1.68
CA VAL A 36 1.68 -5.05 1.27
C VAL A 36 2.60 -3.83 1.22
N SER A 37 2.19 -2.76 0.56
CA SER A 37 3.00 -1.54 0.43
C SER A 37 3.35 -0.91 1.79
N VAL A 38 2.42 -0.90 2.74
CA VAL A 38 2.69 -0.36 4.09
C VAL A 38 3.60 -1.29 4.88
N ILE A 39 3.40 -2.62 4.79
CA ILE A 39 4.25 -3.60 5.45
C ILE A 39 5.69 -3.50 4.96
N GLU A 40 5.90 -3.49 3.64
CA GLU A 40 7.23 -3.36 3.03
C GLU A 40 7.92 -2.06 3.45
N LYS A 41 7.16 -0.96 3.53
CA LYS A 41 7.70 0.32 3.98
C LYS A 41 8.16 0.25 5.44
N LEU A 42 7.32 -0.29 6.33
CA LEU A 42 7.65 -0.42 7.75
C LEU A 42 8.82 -1.39 8.00
N ASP A 43 8.89 -2.46 7.22
CA ASP A 43 9.99 -3.42 7.23
C ASP A 43 11.31 -2.77 6.78
N ALA A 44 11.27 -2.00 5.69
CA ALA A 44 12.42 -1.24 5.21
C ALA A 44 12.89 -0.16 6.21
N GLU A 45 11.97 0.47 6.94
CA GLU A 45 12.30 1.46 7.98
C GLU A 45 12.86 0.80 9.26
N ASN A 46 12.42 -0.42 9.60
CA ASN A 46 12.83 -1.13 10.81
C ASN A 46 12.98 -2.65 10.58
N PRO A 47 14.07 -3.14 9.95
CA PRO A 47 14.21 -4.55 9.56
C PRO A 47 14.37 -5.53 10.74
N PHE A 48 14.53 -5.02 11.96
CA PHE A 48 14.66 -5.83 13.18
C PHE A 48 13.35 -5.94 13.97
N ILE A 49 12.26 -5.32 13.50
CA ILE A 49 10.96 -5.40 14.18
C ILE A 49 10.34 -6.78 13.99
N ASN A 50 9.66 -7.28 15.03
CA ASN A 50 8.90 -8.52 14.89
C ASN A 50 7.68 -8.32 13.99
N TYR A 51 7.32 -9.34 13.22
CA TYR A 51 6.18 -9.29 12.31
C TYR A 51 4.85 -8.97 13.03
N GLU A 52 4.67 -9.45 14.26
CA GLU A 52 3.49 -9.12 15.08
C GLU A 52 3.41 -7.63 15.42
N ASP A 53 4.51 -7.03 15.88
CA ASP A 53 4.59 -5.60 16.16
C ASP A 53 4.45 -4.76 14.89
N LEU A 54 4.99 -5.25 13.77
CA LEU A 54 4.85 -4.62 12.45
C LEU A 54 3.39 -4.56 12.04
N LEU A 55 2.65 -5.66 12.14
CA LEU A 55 1.22 -5.70 11.80
C LEU A 55 0.41 -4.71 12.64
N VAL A 56 0.68 -4.62 13.95
CA VAL A 56 0.01 -3.66 14.85
C VAL A 56 0.29 -2.22 14.43
N LYS A 57 1.55 -1.89 14.10
CA LYS A 57 1.92 -0.55 13.60
C LYS A 57 1.38 -0.26 12.20
N ALA A 58 1.19 -1.29 11.38
CA ALA A 58 0.69 -1.14 10.02
C ALA A 58 -0.79 -0.75 9.97
N VAL A 59 -1.63 -1.20 10.94
CA VAL A 59 -3.07 -0.90 10.97
C VAL A 59 -3.41 0.59 10.75
N PRO A 60 -2.89 1.54 11.53
CA PRO A 60 -3.21 2.96 11.35
C PRO A 60 -2.71 3.51 10.01
N GLU A 61 -1.54 3.08 9.54
CA GLU A 61 -0.97 3.52 8.26
C GLU A 61 -1.78 2.98 7.07
N ILE A 62 -2.24 1.72 7.14
CA ILE A 62 -3.11 1.10 6.13
C ILE A 62 -4.43 1.87 6.04
N ARG A 63 -5.08 2.19 7.17
CA ARG A 63 -6.33 2.98 7.18
C ARG A 63 -6.15 4.35 6.53
N LYS A 64 -5.04 5.02 6.85
CA LYS A 64 -4.68 6.30 6.25
C LYS A 64 -4.49 6.17 4.74
N ARG A 65 -3.77 5.12 4.29
CA ARG A 65 -3.54 4.84 2.86
C ARG A 65 -4.84 4.57 2.11
N ILE A 66 -5.72 3.73 2.64
CA ILE A 66 -7.03 3.43 2.04
C ILE A 66 -7.87 4.70 1.90
N THR A 67 -7.86 5.55 2.93
CA THR A 67 -8.58 6.82 2.92
C THR A 67 -8.02 7.76 1.84
N LEU A 68 -6.69 7.88 1.74
CA LEU A 68 -6.04 8.70 0.72
C LEU A 68 -6.33 8.21 -0.71
N VAL A 69 -6.26 6.90 -0.95
CA VAL A 69 -6.60 6.32 -2.26
C VAL A 69 -8.05 6.63 -2.62
N LYS A 70 -8.98 6.51 -1.66
CA LYS A 70 -10.38 6.89 -1.86
C LYS A 70 -10.56 8.38 -2.17
N SER A 71 -9.71 9.25 -1.61
CA SER A 71 -9.72 10.69 -1.89
C SER A 71 -9.08 11.08 -3.22
N LEU A 72 -8.21 10.24 -3.79
CA LEU A 72 -7.52 10.49 -5.06
C LEU A 72 -8.41 10.24 -6.30
N ASP A 73 -9.58 9.61 -6.14
CA ASP A 73 -10.46 9.21 -7.24
C ASP A 73 -11.22 10.36 -7.93
N THR A 74 -11.06 11.63 -7.52
CA THR A 74 -11.86 12.74 -8.08
C THR A 74 -11.11 14.05 -8.27
N VAL A 75 -10.07 14.04 -9.11
CA VAL A 75 -9.83 15.21 -9.96
C VAL A 75 -9.74 14.73 -11.39
N ASN A 76 -10.90 14.58 -12.01
CA ASN A 76 -11.03 14.41 -13.45
C ASN A 76 -10.64 15.78 -14.07
N THR A 77 -9.35 16.09 -14.04
CA THR A 77 -8.84 17.32 -14.64
C THR A 77 -9.10 17.20 -16.13
N PRO A 78 -9.85 18.13 -16.75
CA PRO A 78 -10.03 18.11 -18.19
C PRO A 78 -8.64 18.09 -18.82
N VAL A 79 -8.38 17.07 -19.66
CA VAL A 79 -7.13 16.95 -20.40
C VAL A 79 -6.92 18.28 -21.12
N PRO A 80 -5.84 19.03 -20.83
CA PRO A 80 -5.64 20.33 -21.46
C PRO A 80 -5.56 20.11 -22.97
N ASN A 81 -6.42 20.82 -23.71
CA ASN A 81 -6.48 20.74 -25.16
C ASN A 81 -5.11 21.18 -25.72
N ARG A 82 -4.34 20.23 -26.24
CA ARG A 82 -3.01 20.44 -26.84
C ARG A 82 -3.13 20.89 -28.30
N ASP A 83 -4.12 21.72 -28.60
CA ASP A 83 -4.24 22.32 -29.93
C ASP A 83 -3.28 23.50 -30.03
N TYR A 84 -2.14 23.26 -30.68
CA TYR A 84 -1.12 24.27 -30.98
C TYR A 84 -1.43 25.04 -32.28
N SER A 85 -2.66 24.92 -32.83
CA SER A 85 -3.02 25.38 -34.17
C SER A 85 -3.23 26.90 -34.28
N ASN A 86 -3.09 27.64 -33.17
CA ASN A 86 -3.29 29.10 -33.17
C ASN A 86 -2.05 29.89 -32.72
N THR A 87 -0.87 29.51 -33.21
CA THR A 87 0.24 30.47 -33.28
C THR A 87 0.19 31.14 -34.65
N ASN A 88 -0.83 31.99 -34.83
CA ASN A 88 -0.81 33.01 -35.87
C ASN A 88 0.31 34.00 -35.52
N ILE A 89 1.52 33.68 -35.98
CA ILE A 89 2.62 34.64 -36.13
C ILE A 89 2.22 35.61 -37.24
N HIS A 90 1.34 36.55 -36.89
CA HIS A 90 1.06 37.76 -37.64
C HIS A 90 1.27 38.94 -36.69
N GLY A 91 2.41 39.62 -36.83
CA GLY A 91 2.63 40.86 -36.08
C GLY A 91 4.09 41.30 -35.94
N ALA A 92 4.53 42.08 -36.92
CA ALA A 92 5.35 43.29 -36.77
C ALA A 92 6.80 43.16 -36.23
N ILE A 93 7.77 43.19 -37.14
CA ILE A 93 8.58 44.39 -37.47
C ILE A 93 9.25 44.23 -38.84
#